data_AF-A0A1G1I1Z4-F1
#
_entry.id   AF-A0A1G1I1Z4-F1
#
_cell.length_a   1.000
_cell.length_b   1.000
_cell.length_c   1.000
_cell.angle_alpha   90.00
_cell.angle_beta   90.00
_cell.angle_gamma   90.00
#
_symmetry.space_group_name_H-M   'P 1'
#
loop_
_entity.id
_entity.type
_entity.pdbx_description
1 polymer ?
#
loop_
_entity_poly.entity_id
_entity_poly.type
_entity_poly.pdbx_seq_one_letter_code
_entity_poly.pdbx_strand_id
1 'polypeptide(L)' 'MGEPALKHKHLKLDQRKIDFAKRYFGARSEREAIDKALALLMEDEHLVKAMKPLKGILKGDKQPWPYQ' A
#
# COMPACT_ATOMS: atom_id res chain seq x y z
N MET A 1 -9.80 -7.89 -23.24
CA MET A 1 -9.12 -6.67 -23.71
C MET A 1 -8.07 -6.33 -22.66
N GLY A 2 -6.78 -6.46 -22.97
CA GLY A 2 -5.71 -6.10 -22.04
C GLY A 2 -5.29 -4.65 -22.29
N GLU A 3 -5.35 -3.81 -21.27
CA GLU A 3 -4.89 -2.42 -21.37
C GLU A 3 -3.39 -2.37 -21.65
N PRO A 4 -2.92 -1.50 -22.58
CA PRO A 4 -1.52 -1.33 -22.82
C PRO A 4 -0.89 -0.63 -21.61
N ALA A 5 -0.17 -1.39 -20.78
CA ALA A 5 0.67 -0.84 -19.72
C ALA A 5 1.66 0.15 -20.35
N LEU A 6 1.42 1.44 -20.13
CA LEU A 6 2.33 2.53 -20.47
C LEU A 6 3.62 2.34 -19.66
N LYS A 7 4.59 1.64 -20.27
CA LYS A 7 5.94 1.46 -19.72
C LYS A 7 6.66 2.82 -19.74
N HIS A 8 6.56 3.57 -18.65
CA HIS A 8 7.43 4.72 -18.43
C HIS A 8 8.87 4.24 -18.31
N LYS A 9 9.71 4.59 -19.30
CA LYS A 9 11.06 4.04 -19.47
C LYS A 9 12.04 4.33 -18.32
N HIS A 10 11.77 5.31 -17.46
CA HIS A 10 12.67 5.70 -16.36
C HIS A 10 11.92 6.20 -15.11
N LEU A 11 11.05 5.36 -14.52
CA LEU A 11 10.49 5.65 -13.21
C LEU A 11 11.61 5.56 -12.15
N LYS A 12 12.10 6.70 -11.66
CA LYS A 12 13.04 6.76 -10.54
C LYS A 12 12.27 6.56 -9.23
N LEU A 13 12.12 5.31 -8.82
CA LEU A 13 11.63 4.99 -7.48
C LEU A 13 12.78 5.09 -6.47
N ASP A 14 12.44 5.53 -5.26
CA ASP A 14 13.39 5.53 -4.15
C ASP A 14 13.70 4.08 -3.76
N GLN A 15 14.94 3.66 -4.04
CA GLN A 15 15.40 2.29 -3.78
C GLN A 15 15.21 1.88 -2.31
N ARG A 16 15.32 2.81 -1.35
CA ARG A 16 15.14 2.51 0.07
C ARG A 16 13.71 2.07 0.37
N LYS A 17 12.73 2.66 -0.31
CA LYS A 17 11.31 2.28 -0.18
C LYS A 17 11.04 0.92 -0.81
N ILE A 18 11.69 0.63 -1.93
CA ILE A 18 11.60 -0.68 -2.58
C ILE A 18 12.22 -1.78 -1.73
N ASP A 19 13.40 -1.52 -1.14
CA ASP A 19 14.05 -2.48 -0.24
C ASP A 19 13.21 -2.72 1.02
N PHE A 20 12.60 -1.67 1.57
CA PHE A 20 11.64 -1.81 2.67
C PHE A 20 10.46 -2.70 2.25
N ALA A 21 9.83 -2.41 1.11
CA ALA A 21 8.71 -3.20 0.60
C ALA A 21 9.11 -4.66 0.37
N LYS A 22 10.29 -4.93 -0.21
CA LYS A 22 10.80 -6.29 -0.39
C LYS A 22 10.93 -7.04 0.93
N ARG A 23 11.48 -6.40 1.96
CA ARG A 23 11.61 -7.00 3.30
C ARG A 23 10.24 -7.23 3.94
N TYR A 24 9.36 -6.24 3.88
CA TYR A 24 8.01 -6.29 4.46
C TYR A 24 7.16 -7.39 3.83
N PHE A 25 7.18 -7.52 2.50
CA PHE A 25 6.37 -8.48 1.75
C PHE A 25 7.06 -9.82 1.46
N GLY A 26 8.30 -10.01 1.95
CA GLY A 26 9.13 -11.18 1.63
C GLY A 26 9.33 -11.41 0.13
N ALA A 27 9.37 -10.32 -0.66
CA ALA A 27 9.38 -10.39 -2.12
C ALA A 27 10.79 -10.64 -2.67
N ARG A 28 10.87 -11.48 -3.70
CA ARG A 28 12.15 -11.89 -4.33
C ARG A 28 12.62 -10.88 -5.39
N SER A 29 11.71 -10.05 -5.90
CA SER A 29 12.00 -9.02 -6.90
C SER A 29 11.32 -7.69 -6.57
N GLU A 30 11.83 -6.60 -7.15
CA GLU A 30 11.21 -5.27 -7.01
C GLU A 30 9.80 -5.24 -7.60
N ARG A 31 9.62 -5.88 -8.76
CA ARG A 31 8.29 -6.02 -9.39
C ARG A 31 7.30 -6.68 -8.47
N GLU A 32 7.68 -7.82 -7.87
CA GLU A 32 6.81 -8.54 -6.93
C GLU A 32 6.50 -7.69 -5.68
N ALA A 33 7.47 -6.92 -5.18
CA ALA A 33 7.24 -6.01 -4.05
C ALA A 33 6.24 -4.90 -4.42
N ILE A 34 6.36 -4.34 -5.61
CA ILE A 34 5.44 -3.31 -6.13
C ILE A 34 4.05 -3.89 -6.33
N ASP A 35 3.93 -5.07 -6.97
CA ASP A 35 2.65 -5.72 -7.22
C ASP A 35 1.92 -6.02 -5.89
N LYS A 36 2.63 -6.53 -4.88
CA LYS A 36 2.07 -6.77 -3.53
C LYS A 36 1.69 -5.47 -2.80
N ALA A 37 2.51 -4.42 -2.91
CA ALA A 37 2.22 -3.13 -2.30
C ALA A 37 0.97 -2.47 -2.90
N LEU A 38 0.80 -2.57 -4.22
CA LEU A 38 -0.38 -2.06 -4.92
C LEU A 38 -1.63 -2.86 -4.57
N ALA A 39 -1.53 -4.20 -4.48
CA ALA A 39 -2.63 -5.05 -4.05
C ALA A 39 -3.10 -4.68 -2.63
N LEU A 40 -2.17 -4.55 -1.67
CA LEU A 40 -2.48 -4.13 -0.31
C LEU A 40 -3.16 -2.75 -0.29
N LEU A 41 -2.66 -1.79 -1.08
CA LEU A 41 -3.25 -0.45 -1.15
C LEU A 41 -4.70 -0.49 -1.65
N MET A 42 -5.02 -1.35 -2.62
CA MET A 42 -6.39 -1.53 -3.10
C MET A 42 -7.29 -2.13 -2.02
N GLU A 43 -6.80 -3.13 -1.28
CA GLU A 43 -7.52 -3.72 -0.14
C GLU A 43 -7.76 -2.68 0.97
N ASP A 44 -6.75 -1.89 1.31
CA ASP A 44 -6.84 -0.80 2.28
C ASP A 44 -7.84 0.28 1.84
N GLU A 45 -7.94 0.59 0.54
CA GLU A 45 -8.90 1.58 0.04
C GLU A 45 -10.35 1.17 0.39
N HIS A 46 -10.68 -0.11 0.28
CA HIS A 46 -11.98 -0.64 0.66
C HIS A 46 -12.22 -0.50 2.17
N LEU A 47 -11.21 -0.80 2.98
CA LEU A 47 -11.29 -0.69 4.44
C LEU A 47 -11.44 0.76 4.88
N VAL A 48 -10.65 1.68 4.33
CA VAL A 48 -10.74 3.12 4.60
C VAL A 48 -12.10 3.67 4.17
N LYS A 49 -12.62 3.28 3.00
CA LYS A 49 -13.97 3.68 2.56
C LYS A 49 -15.06 3.19 3.52
N ALA A 50 -14.95 1.95 4.00
CA ALA A 50 -15.89 1.40 4.97
C ALA A 50 -15.79 2.05 6.36
N MET A 51 -14.58 2.43 6.79
CA MET A 51 -14.35 3.06 8.09
C MET A 51 -14.66 4.56 8.11
N LYS A 52 -14.55 5.26 6.97
CA LYS A 52 -14.83 6.70 6.86
C LYS A 52 -16.17 7.14 7.47
N PRO A 53 -17.32 6.46 7.23
CA PRO A 53 -18.58 6.83 7.86
C PRO A 53 -18.63 6.51 9.37
N LEU A 54 -17.78 5.62 9.87
CA LEU A 54 -17.72 5.24 11.28
C LEU A 54 -16.83 6.16 12.12
N LYS A 55 -16.06 7.05 11.47
CA LYS A 55 -15.16 8.00 12.13
C LYS A 55 -15.93 8.96 13.03
N GLY A 56 -15.52 9.06 14.28
CA GLY A 56 -16.17 9.80 15.37
C GLY A 56 -17.11 8.97 16.24
N ILE A 57 -17.45 7.75 15.82
CA ILE A 57 -18.36 6.82 16.51
C ILE A 57 -17.57 5.70 17.20
N LEU A 58 -16.40 5.34 16.68
CA LEU A 58 -15.61 4.23 17.18
C LEU A 58 -14.87 4.64 18.45
N LYS A 59 -14.86 3.74 19.46
CA LYS A 59 -14.15 3.97 20.74
C LYS A 59 -12.67 4.32 20.55
N GLY A 60 -12.05 3.82 19.49
CA GLY A 60 -10.64 4.04 19.15
C GLY A 60 -10.32 5.38 18.47
N ASP A 61 -11.31 6.19 18.08
CA ASP A 61 -11.06 7.44 17.34
C ASP A 61 -10.25 8.48 18.12
N LYS A 62 -10.23 8.37 19.45
CA LYS A 62 -9.43 9.23 20.34
C LYS A 62 -8.06 8.65 20.69
N GLN A 63 -7.75 7.44 20.22
CA GLN A 63 -6.56 6.69 20.62
C GLN A 63 -5.57 6.64 19.44
N PRO A 64 -4.34 7.15 19.58
CA PRO A 64 -3.37 7.16 18.49
C PRO A 64 -2.95 5.73 18.09
N TRP A 65 -2.91 5.47 16.78
CA TRP A 65 -2.42 4.21 16.17
C TRP A 65 -0.88 4.10 16.28
N PRO A 66 -0.30 2.89 16.40
CA PRO A 66 0.57 2.53 17.51
C PRO A 66 2.05 2.62 17.17
N TYR A 67 2.85 3.24 18.06
CA TYR A 67 4.18 2.79 18.48
C TYR A 67 4.48 3.46 19.84
N GLN A 68 4.53 2.65 20.91
CA GLN A 68 5.34 2.90 22.10
C GLN A 68 6.30 1.73 22.26
#